data_AF-A0A8I1HW70-F1
#
_entry.id   AF-A0A8I1HW70-F1
#
_cell.length_a   1.000
_cell.length_b   1.000
_cell.length_c   1.000
_cell.angle_alpha   90.00
_cell.angle_beta   90.00
_cell.angle_gamma   90.00
#
_symmetry.space_group_name_H-M   'P 1'
#
loop_
_entity.id
_entity.type
_entity.pdbx_description
1 polymer ?
#
loop_
_entity_poly.entity_id
_entity_poly.type
_entity_poly.pdbx_seq_one_letter_code
_entity_poly.pdbx_strand_id
1 'polypeptide(L)'
;MDLDTGDLLFCAGSVLVMVLYWTYYIKCERKEPRAEEWYDEPAWEGMERDGVLFIYPYGSLILGASGVVGLIESMNPPEFVTTVLMYSFMVALGIGFIGFTGAFGIPLPWPFVPKWVVDIRKAKRARRRERRQARKREREE
;
A
#
# COMPACT_ATOMS: atom_id res chain seq x y z
N MET A 1 -4.14 -6.21 -29.39
CA MET A 1 -5.47 -5.68 -29.75
C MET A 1 -5.29 -4.19 -29.96
N ASP A 2 -5.85 -3.62 -31.02
CA ASP A 2 -5.90 -2.17 -31.13
C ASP A 2 -6.88 -1.67 -30.06
N LEU A 3 -6.36 -0.98 -29.03
CA LEU A 3 -7.18 -0.36 -27.99
C LEU A 3 -7.97 0.77 -28.62
N ASP A 4 -9.25 0.87 -28.28
CA ASP A 4 -10.05 2.00 -28.72
C ASP A 4 -9.64 3.28 -27.95
N THR A 5 -10.14 4.43 -28.41
CA THR A 5 -9.82 5.72 -27.77
C THR A 5 -10.22 5.75 -26.29
N GLY A 6 -11.29 5.05 -25.91
CA GLY A 6 -11.75 4.97 -24.52
C GLY A 6 -10.77 4.19 -23.65
N ASP A 7 -10.30 3.05 -24.13
CA ASP A 7 -9.31 2.22 -23.47
C ASP A 7 -7.98 2.96 -23.29
N LEU A 8 -7.53 3.70 -24.31
CA LEU A 8 -6.32 4.53 -24.22
C LEU A 8 -6.45 5.63 -23.17
N LEU A 9 -7.60 6.32 -23.13
CA LEU A 9 -7.87 7.34 -22.12
C LEU A 9 -7.96 6.74 -20.71
N PHE A 10 -8.55 5.54 -20.57
CA PHE A 10 -8.60 4.83 -19.30
C PHE A 10 -7.19 4.44 -18.83
N CYS A 11 -6.34 3.93 -19.73
CA CYS A 11 -4.96 3.59 -19.41
C CYS A 11 -4.16 4.84 -18.99
N ALA A 12 -4.25 5.93 -19.76
CA ALA A 12 -3.61 7.20 -19.42
C ALA A 12 -4.10 7.76 -18.08
N GLY A 13 -5.42 7.75 -17.85
CA GLY A 13 -6.03 8.16 -16.60
C GLY A 13 -5.55 7.32 -15.41
N SER A 14 -5.45 6.01 -15.58
CA SER A 14 -4.95 5.08 -14.56
C SER A 14 -3.50 5.40 -14.15
N VAL A 15 -2.64 5.68 -15.12
CA VAL A 15 -1.25 6.09 -14.87
C VAL A 15 -1.20 7.43 -14.14
N LEU A 16 -2.00 8.42 -14.57
CA LEU A 16 -2.08 9.72 -13.91
C LEU A 16 -2.54 9.61 -12.46
N VAL A 17 -3.60 8.85 -12.21
CA VAL A 17 -4.12 8.59 -10.85
C VAL A 17 -3.06 7.93 -9.99
N MET A 18 -2.36 6.91 -10.51
CA MET A 18 -1.26 6.27 -9.79
C MET A 18 -0.18 7.28 -9.40
N VAL A 19 0.31 8.08 -10.33
CA VAL A 19 1.40 9.04 -10.07
C VAL A 19 0.97 10.10 -9.07
N LEU A 20 -0.21 10.68 -9.23
CA LEU A 20 -0.74 11.71 -8.33
C LEU A 20 -0.95 11.13 -6.92
N TYR A 21 -1.58 9.97 -6.82
CA TYR A 21 -1.84 9.33 -5.55
C TYR A 21 -0.55 8.93 -4.84
N TRP A 22 0.41 8.31 -5.54
CA TRP A 22 1.70 7.95 -4.95
C TRP A 22 2.50 9.17 -4.51
N THR A 23 2.43 10.27 -5.27
CA THR A 23 3.06 11.53 -4.87
C THR A 23 2.43 12.08 -3.58
N TYR A 24 1.10 12.11 -3.51
CA TYR A 24 0.38 12.50 -2.30
C TYR A 24 0.71 11.58 -1.12
N TYR A 25 0.64 10.26 -1.33
CA TYR A 25 0.93 9.26 -0.30
C TYR A 25 2.35 9.40 0.26
N ILE A 26 3.36 9.55 -0.60
CA ILE A 26 4.75 9.71 -0.15
C ILE A 26 4.94 11.02 0.61
N LYS A 27 4.35 12.13 0.13
CA LYS A 27 4.55 13.45 0.73
C LYS A 27 3.75 13.64 2.01
N CYS A 28 2.48 13.27 2.02
CA CYS A 28 1.53 13.60 3.08
C CYS A 28 1.29 12.42 4.03
N GLU A 29 1.14 11.19 3.54
CA GLU A 29 0.82 10.04 4.42
C GLU A 29 2.07 9.38 5.02
N ARG A 30 3.13 9.25 4.22
CA ARG A 30 4.31 8.46 4.60
C ARG A 30 5.34 9.26 5.40
N LYS A 31 5.43 10.57 5.18
CA LYS A 31 6.40 11.45 5.85
C LYS A 31 5.85 12.12 7.09
N GLU A 32 4.58 12.51 7.10
CA GLU A 32 3.97 13.17 8.25
C GLU A 32 3.42 12.11 9.21
N PRO A 33 4.00 11.97 10.41
CA PRO A 33 3.53 11.00 11.38
C PRO A 33 2.14 11.40 11.88
N ARG A 34 1.19 10.45 11.87
CA ARG A 34 -0.14 10.64 12.46
C ARG A 34 -0.16 10.17 13.90
N ALA A 35 -1.11 10.71 14.67
CA ALA A 35 -1.32 10.34 16.06
C ALA A 35 -1.75 8.86 16.19
N GLU A 36 -1.47 8.25 17.34
CA GLU A 36 -1.89 6.88 17.65
C GLU A 36 -3.42 6.73 17.62
N GLU A 37 -4.16 7.76 18.05
CA GLU A 37 -5.63 7.79 18.02
C GLU A 37 -6.16 7.68 16.59
N TRP A 38 -5.56 8.38 15.63
CA TRP A 38 -5.94 8.26 14.21
C TRP A 38 -5.77 6.84 13.67
N TYR A 39 -4.78 6.11 14.17
CA TYR A 39 -4.49 4.72 13.81
C TYR A 39 -5.43 3.73 14.51
N ASP A 40 -5.90 4.05 15.72
CA ASP A 40 -6.83 3.22 16.49
C ASP A 40 -8.31 3.52 16.23
N GLU A 41 -8.63 4.66 15.61
CA GLU A 41 -9.99 5.01 15.22
C GLU A 41 -10.54 4.00 14.20
N PRO A 42 -11.67 3.34 14.50
CA PRO A 42 -12.36 2.52 13.50
C PRO A 42 -12.85 3.48 12.41
N ALA A 43 -12.33 3.33 11.18
CA ALA A 43 -12.98 3.97 10.06
C ALA A 43 -14.29 3.24 9.79
N TRP A 44 -15.28 4.00 9.26
CA TRP A 44 -16.55 3.55 8.67
C TRP A 44 -16.76 2.02 8.57
N GLU A 45 -17.76 1.52 9.30
CA GLU A 45 -18.36 0.18 9.16
C GLU A 45 -17.38 -0.96 8.84
N GLY A 46 -16.50 -1.29 9.79
CA GLY A 46 -15.80 -2.58 9.80
C GLY A 46 -14.49 -2.67 9.00
N MET A 47 -14.03 -1.58 8.37
CA MET A 47 -12.63 -1.47 7.92
C MET A 47 -11.82 -0.68 8.95
N GLU A 48 -10.78 -1.29 9.53
CA GLU A 48 -9.74 -0.54 10.23
C GLU A 48 -9.24 0.57 9.29
N ARG A 49 -9.06 1.81 9.78
CA ARG A 49 -8.53 2.92 8.97
C ARG A 49 -7.16 2.61 8.37
N ASP A 50 -6.46 1.64 8.97
CA ASP A 50 -5.32 0.92 8.43
C ASP A 50 -5.52 0.47 6.99
N GLY A 51 -6.70 -0.02 6.62
CA GLY A 51 -7.03 -0.48 5.27
C GLY A 51 -6.74 0.58 4.21
N VAL A 52 -7.00 1.86 4.49
CA VAL A 52 -6.72 2.98 3.56
C VAL A 52 -5.21 3.10 3.27
N LEU A 53 -4.37 2.81 4.27
CA LEU A 53 -2.90 2.87 4.17
C LEU A 53 -2.33 1.79 3.24
N PHE A 54 -3.12 0.75 2.96
CA PHE A 54 -2.74 -0.39 2.12
C PHE A 54 -3.52 -0.40 0.80
N ILE A 55 -4.84 -0.24 0.85
CA ILE A 55 -5.73 -0.43 -0.29
C ILE A 55 -5.43 0.58 -1.40
N TYR A 56 -5.34 1.85 -1.06
CA TYR A 56 -5.17 2.89 -2.07
C TYR A 56 -3.77 2.94 -2.70
N PRO A 57 -2.64 2.89 -1.96
CA PRO A 57 -1.33 2.90 -2.61
C PRO A 57 -1.07 1.65 -3.45
N TYR A 58 -1.44 0.47 -2.96
CA TYR A 58 -1.20 -0.78 -3.69
C TYR A 58 -2.24 -1.01 -4.79
N GLY A 59 -3.49 -0.60 -4.59
CA GLY A 59 -4.52 -0.61 -5.63
C GLY A 59 -4.20 0.36 -6.77
N SER A 60 -3.79 1.58 -6.46
CA SER A 60 -3.37 2.55 -7.49
C SER A 60 -2.09 2.10 -8.21
N LEU A 61 -1.15 1.40 -7.53
CA LEU A 61 0.02 0.79 -8.17
C LEU A 61 -0.39 -0.24 -9.21
N ILE A 62 -1.28 -1.18 -8.87
CA ILE A 62 -1.73 -2.23 -9.80
C ILE A 62 -2.47 -1.59 -10.98
N LEU A 63 -3.38 -0.67 -10.70
CA LEU A 63 -4.16 0.02 -11.73
C LEU A 63 -3.24 0.82 -12.68
N GLY A 64 -2.30 1.60 -12.14
CA GLY A 64 -1.36 2.35 -12.96
C GLY A 64 -0.40 1.45 -13.73
N ALA A 65 0.07 0.34 -13.13
CA ALA A 65 0.91 -0.64 -13.82
C ALA A 65 0.15 -1.29 -14.99
N SER A 66 -1.13 -1.63 -14.83
CA SER A 66 -1.96 -2.11 -15.95
C SER A 66 -2.14 -1.05 -17.03
N GLY A 67 -2.30 0.23 -16.65
CA GLY A 67 -2.36 1.33 -17.61
C GLY A 67 -1.07 1.52 -18.40
N VAL A 68 0.10 1.38 -17.76
CA VAL A 68 1.40 1.41 -18.46
C VAL A 68 1.51 0.26 -19.45
N VAL A 69 1.11 -0.95 -19.06
CA VAL A 69 1.12 -2.12 -19.95
C VAL A 69 0.24 -1.88 -21.17
N GLY A 70 -1.01 -1.46 -20.97
CA GLY A 70 -1.95 -1.19 -22.06
C GLY A 70 -1.45 -0.13 -23.04
N LEU A 71 -0.88 0.98 -22.54
CA LEU A 71 -0.31 2.02 -23.39
C LEU A 71 0.89 1.51 -24.19
N ILE A 72 1.80 0.77 -23.56
CA ILE A 72 3.00 0.28 -24.25
C ILE A 72 2.64 -0.78 -25.30
N GLU A 73 1.74 -1.70 -24.99
CA GLU A 73 1.28 -2.72 -25.93
C GLU A 73 0.56 -2.12 -27.15
N SER A 74 -0.20 -1.03 -26.98
CA SER A 74 -0.83 -0.32 -28.11
C SER A 74 0.15 0.27 -29.12
N MET A 75 1.42 0.44 -28.74
CA MET A 75 2.47 0.95 -29.64
C MET A 75 3.15 -0.17 -30.45
N ASN A 76 2.72 -1.42 -30.31
CA ASN A 76 3.32 -2.59 -30.95
C ASN A 76 4.86 -2.65 -30.78
N PRO A 77 5.36 -2.70 -29.54
CA PRO A 77 6.78 -2.62 -29.26
C PRO A 77 7.51 -3.92 -29.66
N PRO A 78 8.84 -3.89 -29.81
CA PRO A 78 9.64 -5.09 -30.04
C PRO A 78 9.45 -6.12 -28.91
N GLU A 79 9.55 -7.41 -29.24
CA GLU A 79 9.33 -8.54 -28.31
C GLU A 79 10.16 -8.45 -27.02
N PHE A 80 11.40 -7.96 -27.11
CA PHE A 80 12.25 -7.73 -25.95
C PHE A 80 11.61 -6.74 -24.95
N VAL A 81 11.01 -5.66 -25.44
CA VAL A 81 10.35 -4.65 -24.60
C VAL A 81 9.12 -5.27 -23.93
N THR A 82 8.31 -6.01 -24.67
CA THR A 82 7.15 -6.73 -24.13
C THR A 82 7.55 -7.71 -23.03
N THR A 83 8.65 -8.44 -23.23
CA THR A 83 9.17 -9.41 -22.24
C THR A 83 9.59 -8.71 -20.95
N VAL A 84 10.40 -7.64 -21.04
CA VAL A 84 10.85 -6.86 -19.87
C VAL A 84 9.65 -6.22 -19.16
N LEU A 85 8.69 -5.72 -19.92
CA LEU A 85 7.47 -5.11 -19.41
C LEU A 85 6.64 -6.13 -18.61
N MET A 86 6.46 -7.34 -19.14
CA MET A 86 5.76 -8.42 -18.45
C MET A 86 6.41 -8.78 -17.12
N TYR A 87 7.74 -8.95 -17.08
CA TYR A 87 8.45 -9.22 -15.81
C TYR A 87 8.29 -8.07 -14.81
N SER A 88 8.39 -6.83 -15.28
CA SER A 88 8.21 -5.64 -14.43
C SER A 88 6.78 -5.56 -13.88
N PHE A 89 5.79 -5.89 -14.70
CA PHE A 89 4.39 -5.97 -14.31
C PHE A 89 4.14 -7.05 -13.26
N MET A 90 4.70 -8.26 -13.45
CA MET A 90 4.59 -9.34 -12.47
C MET A 90 5.20 -8.97 -11.11
N VAL A 91 6.32 -8.24 -11.10
CA VAL A 91 6.91 -7.70 -9.87
C VAL A 91 5.97 -6.68 -9.22
N ALA A 92 5.39 -5.76 -9.99
CA ALA A 92 4.43 -4.77 -9.48
C ALA A 92 3.19 -5.44 -8.87
N LEU A 93 2.65 -6.48 -9.52
CA LEU A 93 1.56 -7.29 -8.99
C LEU A 93 1.97 -7.96 -7.66
N GLY A 94 3.14 -8.58 -7.59
CA GLY A 94 3.65 -9.20 -6.36
C GLY A 94 3.75 -8.20 -5.21
N ILE A 95 4.30 -7.00 -5.46
CA ILE A 95 4.36 -5.91 -4.47
C ILE A 95 2.95 -5.49 -4.05
N GLY A 96 2.05 -5.32 -5.00
CA GLY A 96 0.66 -4.93 -4.75
C GLY A 96 -0.09 -5.94 -3.87
N PHE A 97 0.01 -7.23 -4.17
CA PHE A 97 -0.61 -8.30 -3.38
C PHE A 97 -0.03 -8.37 -1.96
N ILE A 98 1.30 -8.31 -1.81
CA ILE A 98 1.93 -8.25 -0.48
C ILE A 98 1.40 -7.04 0.30
N GLY A 99 1.35 -5.88 -0.34
CA GLY A 99 0.83 -4.66 0.27
C GLY A 99 -0.61 -4.77 0.75
N PHE A 100 -1.49 -5.40 -0.05
CA PHE A 100 -2.89 -5.64 0.32
C PHE A 100 -3.06 -6.54 1.55
N THR A 101 -2.14 -7.47 1.81
CA THR A 101 -2.23 -8.30 3.03
C THR A 101 -2.27 -7.46 4.31
N GLY A 102 -1.68 -6.26 4.30
CA GLY A 102 -1.73 -5.31 5.40
C GLY A 102 -3.14 -4.82 5.72
N ALA A 103 -4.03 -4.76 4.73
CA ALA A 103 -5.44 -4.39 4.93
C ALA A 103 -6.23 -5.45 5.71
N PHE A 104 -5.75 -6.70 5.74
CA PHE A 104 -6.32 -7.81 6.52
C PHE A 104 -5.69 -7.94 7.91
N GLY A 105 -5.01 -6.91 8.40
CA GLY A 105 -4.39 -6.90 9.73
C GLY A 105 -3.03 -7.61 9.82
N ILE A 106 -2.47 -8.06 8.70
CA ILE A 106 -1.14 -8.69 8.68
C ILE A 106 -0.07 -7.60 8.90
N PRO A 107 0.78 -7.69 9.95
CA PRO A 107 1.74 -6.65 10.25
C PRO A 107 2.91 -6.68 9.25
N LEU A 108 2.83 -5.82 8.24
CA LEU A 108 3.89 -5.65 7.24
C LEU A 108 5.09 -4.85 7.78
N PRO A 109 6.33 -5.19 7.36
CA PRO A 109 7.54 -4.46 7.70
C PRO A 109 7.73 -3.23 6.80
N TRP A 110 8.65 -2.34 7.20
CA TRP A 110 9.23 -1.39 6.24
C TRP A 110 9.97 -2.18 5.13
N PRO A 111 9.85 -1.82 3.84
CA PRO A 111 9.30 -0.59 3.28
C PRO A 111 7.83 -0.64 2.84
N PHE A 112 7.05 -1.65 3.23
CA PHE A 112 5.64 -1.73 2.85
C PHE A 112 4.73 -0.80 3.67
N VAL A 113 5.23 -0.32 4.81
CA VAL A 113 4.52 0.56 5.74
C VAL A 113 5.38 1.79 6.06
N PRO A 114 4.79 2.97 6.31
CA PRO A 114 5.50 4.11 6.89
C PRO A 114 6.24 3.73 8.18
N LYS A 115 7.43 4.32 8.37
CA LYS A 115 8.29 4.01 9.53
C LYS A 115 7.60 4.34 10.86
N TRP A 116 6.86 5.45 10.90
CA TRP A 116 6.15 5.91 12.09
C TRP A 116 5.09 4.90 12.57
N VAL A 117 4.41 4.18 11.65
CA VAL A 117 3.46 3.10 12.01
C VAL A 117 4.18 1.93 12.68
N VAL A 118 5.35 1.54 12.15
CA VAL A 118 6.17 0.47 12.74
C VAL A 118 6.58 0.86 14.17
N ASP A 119 6.90 2.13 14.39
CA ASP A 119 7.29 2.66 15.70
C ASP A 119 6.11 2.68 16.68
N ILE A 120 4.90 3.09 16.27
CA ILE A 120 3.67 2.99 17.08
C ILE A 120 3.40 1.52 17.47
N ARG A 121 3.48 0.58 16.52
CA ARG A 121 3.28 -0.86 16.78
C ARG A 121 4.32 -1.42 17.74
N LYS A 122 5.57 -0.93 17.70
CA LYS A 122 6.62 -1.31 18.66
C LYS A 122 6.31 -0.74 20.05
N ALA A 123 5.93 0.53 20.14
CA ALA A 123 5.56 1.19 21.40
C ALA A 123 4.37 0.50 22.08
N LYS A 124 3.31 0.15 21.32
CA LYS A 124 2.16 -0.63 21.83
C LYS A 124 2.59 -1.98 22.42
N ARG A 125 3.50 -2.69 21.74
CA ARG A 125 4.03 -3.97 22.22
C ARG A 125 4.86 -3.82 23.50
N ALA A 126 5.66 -2.76 23.62
CA ALA A 126 6.42 -2.47 24.84
C ALA A 126 5.49 -2.20 26.03
N ARG A 127 4.50 -1.29 25.88
CA ARG A 127 3.52 -0.97 26.93
C ARG A 127 2.71 -2.20 27.38
N ARG A 128 2.34 -3.09 26.43
CA ARG A 128 1.66 -4.35 26.77
C ARG A 128 2.54 -5.30 27.59
N ARG A 129 3.86 -5.31 27.37
CA ARG A 129 4.80 -6.12 28.16
C ARG A 129 4.95 -5.57 29.57
N GLU A 130 5.09 -4.25 29.72
CA GLU A 130 5.16 -3.57 31.02
C GLU A 130 3.90 -3.83 31.85
N ARG A 131 2.70 -3.67 31.27
CA ARG A 131 1.43 -3.98 31.96
C ARG A 131 1.33 -5.43 32.43
N ARG A 132 1.86 -6.38 31.65
CA ARG A 132 1.89 -7.80 32.03
C ARG A 132 2.89 -8.06 33.17
N GLN A 133 4.01 -7.36 33.20
CA GLN A 133 4.98 -7.46 34.28
C GLN A 133 4.46 -6.81 35.58
N ALA A 134 3.82 -5.64 35.49
CA ALA A 134 3.18 -4.99 36.64
C ALA A 134 2.14 -5.89 37.30
N ARG A 135 1.23 -6.48 36.51
CA ARG A 135 0.23 -7.45 37.02
C ARG A 135 0.82 -8.73 37.60
N LYS A 136 2.03 -9.12 37.21
CA LYS A 136 2.72 -10.27 37.80
C LYS A 136 3.29 -9.92 39.17
N ARG A 137 3.91 -8.74 39.30
CA ARG A 137 4.43 -8.25 40.59
C ARG A 137 3.32 -8.06 41.63
N GLU A 138 2.19 -7.48 41.23
CA GLU A 138 1.00 -7.33 42.09
C GLU A 138 0.35 -8.65 42.54
N ARG A 139 0.70 -9.80 41.92
CA ARG A 139 0.20 -11.13 42.32
C ARG A 139 1.21 -11.92 43.17
N GLU A 140 2.44 -11.46 43.23
CA GLU A 140 3.53 -12.07 44.02
C GLU A 140 3.74 -11.37 45.38
N GLU A 141 3.15 -10.18 45.56
CA GLU A 141 2.94 -9.50 46.86
C GLU A 141 1.59 -9.91 47.48
#